data_AF-A0A2E4KVI3-F1
#
_entry.id   AF-A0A2E4KVI3-F1
#
_cell.length_a   1.000
_cell.length_b   1.000
_cell.length_c   1.000
_cell.angle_alpha   90.00
_cell.angle_beta   90.00
_cell.angle_gamma   90.00
#
_symmetry.space_group_name_H-M   'P 1'
#
loop_
_entity.id
_entity.type
_entity.pdbx_description
1 polymer ?
#
loop_
_entity_poly.entity_id
_entity_poly.type
_entity_poly.pdbx_seq_one_letter_code
_entity_poly.pdbx_strand_id
1 'polypeptide(L)'
;MRDFLHTTALVILFIFASSAEAAAPITFRCVDLSTKRAFQFEIPHDGEGILKIKSGFPVRSRNDLPMSGFGSKTSFRFGNEIEGGMFRNGIFYYHRHDTGAGTKVVNGTCRVI
;
A
#
# COMPACT_ATOMS: atom_id res chain seq x y z
N MET A 1 -10.02 46.34 21.84
CA MET A 1 -9.11 45.22 22.23
C MET A 1 -9.80 43.87 22.30
N ARG A 2 -11.03 43.79 22.83
CA ARG A 2 -11.79 42.52 22.94
C ARG A 2 -12.15 41.88 21.59
N ASP A 3 -12.47 42.70 20.58
CA ASP A 3 -12.85 42.21 19.24
C ASP A 3 -11.66 41.67 18.42
N PHE A 4 -10.45 42.18 18.70
CA PHE A 4 -9.21 41.78 18.02
C PHE A 4 -8.73 40.40 18.50
N LEU A 5 -8.94 40.07 19.78
CA LEU A 5 -8.69 38.74 20.34
C LEU A 5 -9.67 37.69 19.78
N HIS A 6 -10.91 38.07 19.52
CA HIS A 6 -11.91 37.15 18.95
C HIS A 6 -11.62 36.82 17.48
N THR A 7 -11.19 37.80 16.68
CA THR A 7 -10.85 37.58 15.27
C THR A 7 -9.58 36.76 15.10
N THR A 8 -8.56 37.00 15.93
CA THR A 8 -7.32 36.19 15.92
C THR A 8 -7.56 34.75 16.38
N ALA A 9 -8.39 34.52 17.40
CA ALA A 9 -8.76 33.17 17.82
C ALA A 9 -9.50 32.38 16.73
N LEU A 10 -10.37 33.03 15.96
CA LEU A 10 -11.08 32.42 14.84
C LEU A 10 -10.14 32.02 13.70
N VAL A 11 -9.19 32.89 13.32
CA VAL A 11 -8.22 32.59 12.26
C VAL A 11 -7.29 31.44 12.65
N ILE A 12 -6.87 31.36 13.91
CA ILE A 12 -6.03 30.26 14.42
C ILE A 12 -6.79 28.92 14.38
N LEU A 13 -8.09 28.90 14.72
CA LEU A 13 -8.92 27.70 14.65
C LEU A 13 -9.09 27.16 13.21
N PHE A 14 -9.17 28.03 12.21
CA PHE A 14 -9.25 27.60 10.79
C PHE A 14 -7.92 27.02 10.26
N ILE A 15 -6.77 27.48 10.77
CA ILE A 15 -5.45 26.96 10.34
C ILE A 15 -5.23 25.53 10.85
N PHE A 16 -5.74 25.17 12.03
CA PHE A 16 -5.61 23.83 12.60
C PHE A 16 -6.66 22.82 12.12
N ALA A 17 -7.73 23.27 11.44
CA ALA A 17 -8.78 22.38 10.91
C ALA A 17 -8.49 21.86 9.50
N SER A 18 -7.34 22.20 8.90
CA SER A 18 -6.86 21.53 7.68
C SER A 18 -6.19 20.21 8.04
N SER A 19 -6.92 19.30 8.68
CA SER A 19 -6.60 17.89 8.58
C SER A 19 -6.87 17.50 7.13
N ALA A 20 -5.82 17.44 6.31
CA ALA A 20 -5.88 16.68 5.08
C ALA A 20 -6.26 15.25 5.48
N GLU A 21 -7.55 14.92 5.37
CA GLU A 21 -8.06 13.58 5.59
C GLU A 21 -7.49 12.70 4.48
N ALA A 22 -6.27 12.19 4.72
CA ALA A 22 -5.67 11.19 3.87
C ALA A 22 -6.63 10.00 3.83
N ALA A 23 -7.22 9.76 2.66
CA ALA A 23 -8.20 8.71 2.48
C ALA A 23 -7.64 7.37 2.95
N ALA A 24 -8.47 6.59 3.65
CA ALA A 24 -8.05 5.34 4.26
C ALA A 24 -7.42 4.38 3.23
N PRO A 25 -6.35 3.65 3.58
CA PRO A 25 -5.71 2.72 2.68
C PRO A 25 -6.66 1.60 2.25
N ILE A 26 -6.44 1.08 1.05
CA ILE A 26 -7.25 0.01 0.48
C ILE A 26 -6.58 -1.32 0.83
N THR A 27 -7.33 -2.20 1.48
CA THR A 27 -6.85 -3.53 1.86
C THR A 27 -7.28 -4.57 0.83
N PHE A 28 -6.34 -5.40 0.41
CA PHE A 28 -6.58 -6.54 -0.46
C PHE A 28 -6.33 -7.84 0.29
N ARG A 29 -7.25 -8.78 0.13
CA ARG A 29 -7.06 -10.18 0.53
C ARG A 29 -6.84 -11.02 -0.71
N CYS A 30 -5.76 -11.77 -0.71
CA CYS A 30 -5.33 -12.65 -1.78
C CYS A 30 -5.33 -14.10 -1.35
N VAL A 31 -5.43 -15.01 -2.31
CA VAL A 31 -5.16 -16.44 -2.14
C VAL A 31 -4.01 -16.80 -3.06
N ASP A 32 -2.90 -17.26 -2.48
CA ASP A 32 -1.74 -17.74 -3.22
C ASP A 32 -2.14 -18.96 -4.07
N LEU A 33 -1.80 -18.93 -5.36
CA LEU A 33 -2.20 -20.00 -6.28
C LEU A 33 -1.43 -21.29 -6.02
N SER A 34 -0.22 -21.20 -5.46
CA SER A 34 0.61 -22.37 -5.14
C SER A 34 0.19 -23.02 -3.83
N THR A 35 0.27 -22.29 -2.72
CA THR A 35 0.04 -22.85 -1.37
C THR A 35 -1.43 -22.84 -0.93
N LYS A 36 -2.31 -22.17 -1.68
CA LYS A 36 -3.72 -21.92 -1.32
C LYS A 36 -3.91 -21.16 0.00
N ARG A 37 -2.84 -20.58 0.55
CA ARG A 37 -2.90 -19.77 1.77
C ARG A 37 -3.36 -18.36 1.44
N ALA A 38 -4.16 -17.80 2.34
CA ALA A 38 -4.58 -16.42 2.24
C ALA A 38 -3.48 -15.49 2.77
N PHE A 39 -3.25 -14.38 2.07
CA PHE A 39 -2.39 -13.30 2.52
C PHE A 39 -3.05 -11.95 2.23
N GLN A 40 -2.51 -10.88 2.81
CA GLN A 40 -3.08 -9.54 2.65
C GLN A 40 -1.99 -8.52 2.36
N PHE A 41 -2.38 -7.44 1.69
CA PHE A 41 -1.57 -6.24 1.55
C PHE A 41 -2.46 -5.01 1.52
N GLU A 42 -1.87 -3.84 1.79
CA GLU A 42 -2.54 -2.55 1.73
C GLU A 42 -1.82 -1.61 0.76
N ILE A 43 -2.59 -0.74 0.11
CA ILE A 43 -2.05 0.36 -0.69
C ILE A 43 -2.66 1.70 -0.25
N PRO A 44 -1.95 2.82 -0.42
CA PRO A 44 -2.51 4.17 -0.31
C PRO A 44 -3.68 4.35 -1.28
N HIS A 45 -4.68 5.12 -0.87
CA HIS A 45 -5.91 5.30 -1.67
C HIS A 45 -5.67 6.07 -2.98
N ASP A 46 -4.76 7.03 -2.94
CA ASP A 46 -4.26 7.84 -4.05
C ASP A 46 -3.20 7.13 -4.90
N GLY A 47 -2.67 5.99 -4.42
CA GLY A 47 -1.62 5.24 -5.09
C GLY A 47 -0.22 5.84 -4.93
N GLU A 48 -0.08 6.90 -4.15
CA GLU A 48 1.21 7.51 -3.85
C GLU A 48 1.74 6.96 -2.51
N GLY A 49 2.94 6.40 -2.53
CA GLY A 49 3.61 5.93 -1.33
C GLY A 49 3.97 4.45 -1.37
N ILE A 50 3.54 3.70 -0.35
CA ILE A 50 4.12 2.40 0.00
C ILE A 50 3.02 1.34 0.05
N LEU A 51 3.23 0.24 -0.64
CA LEU A 51 2.47 -0.99 -0.44
C LEU A 51 2.94 -1.68 0.83
N LYS A 52 2.00 -1.99 1.72
CA LYS A 52 2.27 -2.68 2.99
C LYS A 52 1.86 -4.13 2.92
N ILE A 53 2.83 -5.04 2.97
CA ILE A 53 2.60 -6.47 3.13
C ILE A 53 2.16 -6.74 4.58
N LYS A 54 1.09 -7.52 4.75
CA LYS A 54 0.56 -7.91 6.05
C LYS A 54 0.98 -9.33 6.41
N SER A 55 0.64 -9.74 7.63
CA SER A 55 0.87 -11.10 8.11
C SER A 55 0.20 -12.15 7.20
N GLY A 56 0.83 -13.33 7.12
CA GLY A 56 0.36 -14.43 6.28
C GLY A 56 0.96 -14.46 4.87
N PHE A 57 1.81 -13.49 4.50
CA PHE A 57 2.54 -13.53 3.22
C PHE A 57 3.43 -14.79 3.14
N PRO A 58 3.39 -15.56 2.04
CA PRO A 58 3.92 -16.93 2.01
C PRO A 58 5.45 -17.00 1.89
N VAL A 59 6.12 -15.87 1.70
CA VAL A 59 7.58 -15.77 1.62
C VAL A 59 8.07 -14.62 2.49
N ARG A 60 9.35 -14.65 2.87
CA ARG A 60 9.96 -13.54 3.60
C ARG A 60 10.01 -12.32 2.68
N SER A 61 9.38 -11.22 3.08
CA SER A 61 9.41 -9.95 2.37
C SER A 61 9.77 -8.81 3.31
N ARG A 62 10.08 -7.65 2.74
CA ARG A 62 9.91 -6.38 3.44
C ARG A 62 8.42 -6.18 3.72
N ASN A 63 8.13 -5.55 4.85
CA ASN A 63 6.76 -5.16 5.16
C ASN A 63 6.29 -3.99 4.30
N ASP A 64 7.23 -3.16 3.83
CA ASP A 64 6.96 -1.93 3.12
C ASP A 64 7.70 -1.93 1.78
N LEU A 65 6.96 -1.82 0.68
CA LEU A 65 7.49 -1.79 -0.69
C LEU A 65 7.04 -0.50 -1.39
N PRO A 66 7.96 0.33 -1.89
CA PRO A 66 7.59 1.59 -2.54
C PRO A 66 6.80 1.31 -3.82
N MET A 67 5.75 2.08 -4.07
CA MET A 67 5.02 2.01 -5.33
C MET A 67 5.81 2.75 -6.41
N SER A 68 6.08 2.08 -7.53
CA SER A 68 6.98 2.57 -8.59
C SER A 68 6.28 2.78 -9.94
N GLY A 69 4.99 2.50 -10.02
CA GLY A 69 4.17 2.79 -11.20
C GLY A 69 2.70 2.58 -10.92
N PHE A 70 2.01 3.62 -10.48
CA PHE A 70 0.57 3.58 -10.22
C PHE A 70 -0.22 3.94 -11.47
N GLY A 71 -0.96 2.98 -12.03
CA GLY A 71 -1.92 3.25 -13.09
C GLY A 71 -3.35 3.39 -12.57
N SER A 72 -3.74 2.50 -11.64
CA SER A 72 -5.02 2.54 -10.95
C SER A 72 -4.98 1.67 -9.69
N LYS A 73 -6.06 1.70 -8.90
CA LYS A 73 -6.28 0.79 -7.76
C LYS A 73 -6.25 -0.70 -8.13
N THR A 74 -6.43 -1.03 -9.41
CA THR A 74 -6.38 -2.41 -9.93
C THR A 74 -5.14 -2.69 -10.76
N SER A 75 -4.24 -1.72 -10.95
CA SER A 75 -3.06 -1.84 -11.78
C SER A 75 -1.91 -0.96 -11.29
N PHE A 76 -0.91 -1.56 -10.65
CA PHE A 76 0.28 -0.85 -10.18
C PHE A 76 1.51 -1.74 -10.06
N ARG A 77 2.69 -1.11 -10.04
CA ARG A 77 3.99 -1.73 -9.76
C ARG A 77 4.53 -1.28 -8.42
N PHE A 78 5.31 -2.13 -7.78
CA PHE A 78 5.89 -1.87 -6.47
C PHE A 78 7.24 -2.56 -6.31
N GLY A 79 8.04 -2.07 -5.36
CA GLY A 79 9.39 -2.53 -5.10
C GLY A 79 10.37 -2.17 -6.21
N ASN A 80 11.43 -2.97 -6.32
CA ASN A 80 12.52 -2.81 -7.27
C ASN A 80 12.86 -4.15 -7.95
N GLU A 81 13.99 -4.19 -8.64
CA GLU A 81 14.50 -5.35 -9.38
C GLU A 81 14.96 -6.53 -8.51
N ILE A 82 15.23 -6.31 -7.22
CA ILE A 82 15.58 -7.37 -6.26
C ILE A 82 14.31 -7.90 -5.59
N GLU A 83 13.41 -7.01 -5.21
CA GLU A 83 12.21 -7.35 -4.45
C GLU A 83 11.07 -6.42 -4.84
N GLY A 84 10.04 -6.99 -5.46
CA GLY A 84 8.94 -6.19 -5.96
C GLY A 84 7.98 -7.01 -6.81
N GLY A 85 7.23 -6.32 -7.67
CA GLY A 85 6.28 -6.97 -8.54
C GLY A 85 5.22 -6.04 -9.08
N MET A 86 4.06 -6.62 -9.40
CA MET A 86 2.94 -5.89 -9.95
C MET A 86 1.61 -6.48 -9.50
N PHE A 87 0.63 -5.61 -9.38
CA PHE A 87 -0.77 -5.97 -9.26
C PHE A 87 -1.49 -5.56 -10.54
N ARG A 88 -2.28 -6.45 -11.13
CA ARG A 88 -3.06 -6.14 -12.33
C ARG A 88 -4.34 -6.97 -12.37
N ASN A 89 -5.48 -6.29 -12.48
CA ASN A 89 -6.81 -6.88 -12.67
C ASN A 89 -7.11 -7.99 -11.64
N GLY A 90 -6.82 -7.74 -10.36
CA GLY A 90 -7.05 -8.71 -9.30
C GLY A 90 -5.97 -9.79 -9.16
N ILE A 91 -4.95 -9.80 -10.02
CA ILE A 91 -3.81 -10.72 -9.92
C ILE A 91 -2.63 -10.00 -9.29
N PHE A 92 -2.16 -10.51 -8.16
CA PHE A 92 -0.95 -10.08 -7.50
C PHE A 92 0.21 -10.97 -7.92
N TYR A 93 1.32 -10.36 -8.31
CA TYR A 93 2.58 -11.02 -8.60
C TYR A 93 3.69 -10.34 -7.81
N TYR A 94 4.43 -11.13 -7.03
CA TYR A 94 5.60 -10.71 -6.27
C TYR A 94 6.77 -11.63 -6.60
N HIS A 95 7.96 -11.05 -6.66
CA HIS A 95 9.21 -11.78 -6.73
C HIS A 95 10.21 -11.19 -5.76
N ARG A 96 11.10 -12.06 -5.28
CA ARG A 96 12.25 -11.70 -4.48
C ARG A 96 13.44 -12.54 -4.90
N HIS A 97 14.52 -11.87 -5.27
CA HIS A 97 15.78 -12.50 -5.59
C HIS A 97 16.64 -12.58 -4.32
N ASP A 98 16.92 -13.80 -3.86
CA ASP A 98 17.83 -14.05 -2.75
C ASP A 98 19.16 -14.63 -3.29
N THR A 99 20.26 -13.94 -3.03
CA THR A 99 21.61 -14.39 -3.41
C THR A 99 21.89 -15.75 -2.78
N GLY A 100 22.05 -16.78 -3.62
CA GLY A 100 22.32 -18.17 -3.22
C GLY A 100 21.09 -19.09 -3.11
N ALA A 101 19.88 -18.55 -2.92
CA ALA A 101 18.65 -19.34 -2.80
C ALA A 101 17.71 -19.24 -4.02
N GLY A 102 18.08 -18.40 -5.00
CA GLY A 102 17.34 -18.16 -6.23
C GLY A 102 16.18 -17.18 -6.06
N THR A 103 15.34 -17.07 -7.08
CA THR A 103 14.17 -16.18 -7.05
C THR A 103 12.96 -16.91 -6.45
N LYS A 104 12.38 -16.33 -5.41
CA LYS A 104 11.09 -16.73 -4.86
C LYS A 104 9.98 -15.92 -5.52
N VAL A 105 8.87 -16.58 -5.84
CA VAL A 105 7.73 -15.97 -6.52
C VAL A 105 6.46 -16.29 -5.75
N VAL A 106 5.57 -15.30 -5.65
CA VAL A 106 4.22 -15.44 -5.13
C VAL A 106 3.26 -14.90 -6.16
N ASN A 107 2.24 -15.68 -6.52
CA ASN A 107 1.14 -15.19 -7.33
C ASN A 107 -0.20 -15.50 -6.66
N GLY A 108 -1.11 -14.54 -6.68
CA GLY A 108 -2.38 -14.69 -5.98
C GLY A 108 -3.52 -13.99 -6.68
N THR A 109 -4.71 -14.54 -6.52
CA THR A 109 -5.95 -13.85 -6.90
C THR A 109 -6.46 -13.08 -5.71
N CYS A 110 -6.79 -11.80 -5.89
CA CYS A 110 -7.09 -10.86 -4.83
C CYS A 110 -8.43 -10.18 -5.03
N ARG A 111 -9.01 -9.77 -3.90
CA ARG A 111 -10.20 -8.92 -3.83
C ARG A 111 -10.01 -7.86 -2.75
N VAL A 112 -10.64 -6.70 -2.93
CA VAL A 112 -10.77 -5.69 -1.87
C VAL A 112 -11.61 -6.27 -0.72
N ILE A 113 -11.23 -5.92 0.51
CA ILE A 113 -12.00 -6.23 1.73
C ILE A 113 -12.26 -4.97 2.55
#